data_AF-A0A0H5D2C3-F1
#
_entry.id   AF-A0A0H5D2C3-F1
#
_cell.length_a   1.000
_cell.length_b   1.000
_cell.length_c   1.000
_cell.angle_alpha   90.00
_cell.angle_beta   90.00
_cell.angle_gamma   90.00
#
_symmetry.space_group_name_H-M   'P 1'
#
loop_
_entity.id
_entity.type
_entity.pdbx_description
1 polymer ?
#
loop_
_entity_poly.entity_id
_entity_poly.type
_entity_poly.pdbx_seq_one_letter_code
_entity_poly.pdbx_strand_id
1 'polypeptide(L)'
;MVDILGAVAAWNAKMRESAADEVRRGTRFGRTVLMGVPATVLVGLLGVGMSEGLLAANFMVVNKPFSIKSDQLEGAGFAALLHDRLVDNGGTGTSKGTARAGFKSAKLDGLCGVVHESIAGLPYTLKITAGEPVNGTPDATAEINASDLVLEATSVNASNSNFADMYLGKSADDVKMGATPLEGGTPGNFGLEAGTVKITNLDASAYTVELIGSIGLPGLNLTILPGTVTC
;
A
#
# COMPACT_ATOMS: atom_id res chain seq x y z
N MET A 1 -24.58 -47.71 -71.32
CA MET A 1 -24.11 -46.31 -71.43
C MET A 1 -24.90 -45.55 -70.37
N VAL A 2 -24.30 -45.33 -69.20
CA VAL A 2 -25.00 -44.76 -68.03
C VAL A 2 -25.24 -43.27 -68.29
N ASP A 3 -26.45 -42.81 -68.06
CA ASP A 3 -26.92 -41.46 -68.39
C ASP A 3 -26.38 -40.42 -67.40
N ILE A 4 -25.14 -39.99 -67.64
CA ILE A 4 -24.41 -39.02 -66.81
C ILE A 4 -25.11 -37.66 -66.81
N LEU A 5 -25.79 -37.30 -67.90
CA LEU A 5 -26.53 -36.03 -68.02
C LEU A 5 -27.75 -36.02 -67.09
N GLY A 6 -28.49 -37.13 -67.02
CA GLY A 6 -29.59 -37.29 -66.06
C GLY A 6 -29.14 -37.21 -64.60
N ALA A 7 -27.99 -37.81 -64.27
CA ALA A 7 -27.43 -37.78 -62.92
C ALA A 7 -26.98 -36.36 -62.49
N VAL A 8 -26.37 -35.59 -63.40
CA VAL A 8 -25.97 -34.20 -63.13
C VAL A 8 -27.19 -33.28 -63.01
N ALA A 9 -28.23 -33.49 -63.82
CA ALA A 9 -29.47 -32.73 -63.73
C ALA A 9 -30.21 -33.00 -62.40
N ALA A 10 -30.27 -34.27 -61.97
CA ALA A 10 -30.84 -34.65 -60.68
C ALA A 10 -30.04 -34.08 -59.49
N TRP A 11 -28.70 -34.07 -59.60
CA TRP A 11 -27.83 -33.46 -58.59
C TRP A 11 -28.04 -31.95 -58.49
N ASN A 12 -28.11 -31.25 -59.63
CA ASN A 12 -28.40 -29.82 -59.67
C ASN A 12 -29.80 -29.48 -59.13
N ALA A 13 -30.82 -30.29 -59.42
CA ALA A 13 -32.17 -30.11 -58.89
C ALA A 13 -32.17 -30.25 -57.36
N LYS A 14 -31.51 -31.29 -56.84
CA LYS A 14 -31.40 -31.57 -55.40
C LYS A 14 -30.60 -30.48 -54.65
N MET A 15 -29.55 -29.94 -55.27
CA MET A 15 -28.79 -28.81 -54.70
C MET A 15 -29.60 -27.51 -54.68
N ARG A 16 -30.46 -27.28 -55.68
CA ARG A 16 -31.37 -26.12 -55.71
C ARG A 16 -32.50 -26.23 -54.68
N GLU A 17 -33.00 -27.44 -54.43
CA GLU A 17 -33.94 -27.71 -53.33
C GLU A 17 -33.28 -27.51 -51.95
N SER A 18 -32.03 -27.97 -51.79
CA SER A 18 -31.24 -27.79 -50.56
C SER A 18 -30.92 -26.31 -50.28
N ALA A 19 -30.74 -25.51 -51.33
CA ALA A 19 -30.53 -24.06 -51.24
C ALA A 19 -31.84 -23.26 -51.05
N ALA A 20 -32.98 -23.86 -51.41
CA ALA A 20 -34.32 -23.30 -51.18
C ALA A 20 -34.87 -23.60 -49.78
N ASP A 21 -34.21 -24.49 -49.02
CA ASP A 21 -34.50 -24.67 -47.60
C ASP A 21 -33.96 -23.45 -46.84
N GLU A 22 -34.83 -22.46 -46.71
CA GLU A 22 -34.58 -21.23 -46.00
C GLU A 22 -34.52 -21.53 -44.49
N VAL A 23 -33.40 -22.12 -44.05
CA VAL A 23 -33.03 -22.12 -42.64
C VAL A 23 -33.01 -20.65 -42.24
N ARG A 24 -34.07 -20.20 -41.55
CA ARG A 24 -34.23 -18.83 -41.08
C ARG A 24 -33.01 -18.44 -40.25
N ARG A 25 -31.97 -17.89 -40.88
CA ARG A 25 -30.80 -17.28 -40.24
C ARG A 25 -31.13 -15.83 -39.83
N GLY A 26 -32.32 -15.63 -39.28
CA GLY A 26 -32.70 -14.37 -38.66
C GLY A 26 -32.26 -14.38 -37.20
N THR A 27 -31.63 -13.31 -36.73
CA THR A 27 -31.45 -13.05 -35.30
C THR A 27 -32.83 -13.11 -34.67
N ARG A 28 -33.07 -14.08 -33.77
CA ARG A 28 -34.32 -14.19 -33.03
C ARG A 28 -34.38 -13.08 -31.99
N PHE A 29 -34.59 -11.85 -32.42
CA PHE A 29 -34.57 -10.65 -31.59
C PHE A 29 -35.42 -10.81 -30.32
N GLY A 30 -36.58 -11.47 -30.41
CA GLY A 30 -37.39 -11.77 -29.22
C GLY A 30 -36.68 -12.62 -28.16
N ARG A 31 -35.89 -13.62 -28.55
CA ARG A 31 -35.11 -14.45 -27.61
C ARG A 31 -33.85 -13.74 -27.12
N THR A 32 -33.21 -12.96 -27.99
CA THR A 32 -32.05 -12.15 -27.62
C THR A 32 -32.43 -11.07 -26.61
N VAL A 33 -33.59 -10.42 -26.79
CA VAL A 33 -34.14 -9.44 -25.83
C VAL A 33 -34.57 -10.12 -24.52
N LEU A 34 -35.19 -11.29 -24.58
CA LEU A 34 -35.61 -12.05 -23.40
C LEU A 34 -34.44 -12.37 -22.46
N MET A 35 -33.24 -12.66 -23.00
CA MET A 35 -32.03 -12.89 -22.19
C MET A 35 -31.21 -11.60 -21.96
N GLY A 36 -31.21 -10.69 -22.93
CA GLY A 36 -30.42 -9.47 -22.89
C GLY A 36 -30.91 -8.48 -21.84
N VAL A 37 -32.23 -8.29 -21.74
CA VAL A 37 -32.85 -7.35 -20.78
C VAL A 37 -32.56 -7.71 -19.32
N PRO A 38 -32.78 -8.95 -18.84
CA PRO A 38 -32.46 -9.27 -17.45
C PRO A 38 -30.95 -9.20 -17.16
N ALA A 39 -30.10 -9.54 -18.14
CA ALA A 39 -28.65 -9.39 -17.99
C ALA A 39 -28.23 -7.92 -17.87
N THR A 40 -28.76 -7.01 -18.69
CA THR A 40 -28.47 -5.58 -18.57
C THR A 40 -29.07 -4.96 -17.31
N VAL A 41 -30.23 -5.44 -16.84
CA VAL A 41 -30.80 -5.03 -15.55
C VAL A 41 -29.90 -5.48 -14.40
N LEU A 42 -29.40 -6.72 -14.40
CA LEU A 42 -28.47 -7.21 -13.38
C LEU A 42 -27.16 -6.40 -13.38
N VAL A 43 -26.59 -6.13 -14.55
CA VAL A 43 -25.39 -5.28 -14.67
C VAL A 43 -25.69 -3.84 -14.22
N GLY A 44 -26.87 -3.31 -14.55
CA GLY A 44 -27.30 -1.99 -14.09
C GLY A 44 -27.45 -1.93 -12.57
N LEU A 45 -28.05 -2.95 -11.95
CA LEU A 45 -28.18 -3.06 -10.49
C LEU A 45 -26.82 -3.20 -9.81
N LEU A 46 -25.90 -3.98 -10.39
CA LEU A 46 -24.51 -4.07 -9.91
C LEU A 46 -23.79 -2.73 -10.05
N GLY A 47 -23.99 -2.00 -11.15
CA GLY A 47 -23.44 -0.67 -11.37
C GLY A 47 -23.97 0.38 -10.40
N VAL A 48 -25.27 0.34 -10.10
CA VAL A 48 -25.90 1.20 -9.07
C VAL A 48 -25.38 0.83 -7.67
N GLY A 49 -25.30 -0.47 -7.34
CA GLY A 49 -24.73 -0.93 -6.08
C GLY A 49 -23.24 -0.58 -5.90
N MET A 50 -22.49 -0.51 -6.99
CA MET A 50 -21.12 0.03 -7.01
C MET A 50 -21.10 1.56 -6.79
N SER A 51 -22.08 2.29 -7.34
CA SER A 51 -22.20 3.75 -7.13
C SER A 51 -22.58 4.12 -5.69
N GLU A 52 -23.29 3.24 -4.99
CA GLU A 52 -23.59 3.37 -3.55
C GLU A 52 -22.42 2.95 -2.64
N GLY A 53 -21.29 2.50 -3.21
CA GLY A 53 -20.08 2.14 -2.45
C GLY A 53 -20.14 0.80 -1.73
N LEU A 54 -21.17 -0.02 -1.98
CA LEU A 54 -21.39 -1.32 -1.33
C LEU A 54 -20.40 -2.41 -1.76
N LEU A 55 -19.76 -2.24 -2.92
CA LEU A 55 -18.72 -3.12 -3.44
C LEU A 55 -17.40 -2.35 -3.52
N ALA A 56 -16.85 -2.02 -2.35
CA ALA A 56 -15.47 -1.59 -2.22
C ALA A 56 -14.56 -2.74 -2.67
N ALA A 57 -14.13 -2.72 -3.94
CA ALA A 57 -12.87 -3.34 -4.30
C ALA A 57 -11.84 -2.80 -3.31
N ASN A 58 -11.18 -3.68 -2.55
CA ASN A 58 -10.28 -3.32 -1.46
C ASN A 58 -9.18 -2.35 -1.93
N PHE A 59 -9.47 -1.06 -1.88
CA PHE A 59 -8.47 -0.01 -1.95
C PHE A 59 -7.89 0.08 -0.55
N MET A 60 -6.75 -0.59 -0.37
CA MET A 60 -5.95 -0.60 0.84
C MET A 60 -5.47 0.82 1.16
N VAL A 61 -6.35 1.61 1.78
CA VAL A 61 -5.95 2.83 2.45
C VAL A 61 -5.68 2.45 3.90
N VAL A 62 -4.44 2.03 4.17
CA VAL A 62 -3.98 1.98 5.56
C VAL A 62 -3.84 3.43 6.03
N ASN A 63 -4.96 4.00 6.46
CA ASN A 63 -5.06 5.29 7.14
C ASN A 63 -5.04 5.10 8.67
N LYS A 64 -4.47 3.98 9.12
CA LYS A 64 -4.26 3.69 10.53
C LYS A 64 -2.78 3.90 10.80
N PRO A 65 -2.42 4.80 11.73
CA PRO A 65 -1.04 4.87 12.15
C PRO A 65 -0.68 3.56 12.85
N PHE A 66 0.52 3.07 12.59
CA PHE A 66 1.14 2.00 13.36
C PHE A 66 2.13 2.60 14.34
N SER A 67 2.20 1.99 15.53
CA SER A 67 3.15 2.38 16.57
C SER A 67 4.43 1.58 16.39
N ILE A 68 5.56 2.27 16.43
CA ILE A 68 6.90 1.70 16.39
C ILE A 68 7.60 2.07 17.69
N LYS A 69 8.07 1.05 18.41
CA LYS A 69 8.93 1.23 19.58
C LYS A 69 10.28 0.55 19.38
N SER A 70 11.31 1.18 19.94
CA SER A 70 12.68 0.69 19.96
C SER A 70 13.41 1.23 21.18
N ASP A 71 14.29 0.43 21.78
CA ASP A 71 15.02 0.82 22.98
C ASP A 71 16.09 1.86 22.67
N GLN A 72 16.70 1.75 21.49
CA GLN A 72 17.67 2.71 21.00
C GLN A 72 17.66 2.75 19.48
N LEU A 73 17.78 3.96 18.92
CA LEU A 73 18.01 4.18 17.50
C LEU A 73 19.24 5.09 17.33
N GLU A 74 20.25 4.58 16.64
CA GLU A 74 21.43 5.34 16.19
C GLU A 74 21.41 5.46 14.68
N GLY A 75 21.28 6.69 14.19
CA GLY A 75 21.20 7.00 12.78
C GLY A 75 22.33 7.91 12.31
N ALA A 76 22.70 7.79 11.04
CA ALA A 76 23.61 8.68 10.34
C ALA A 76 22.97 9.20 9.05
N GLY A 77 23.31 10.43 8.67
CA GLY A 77 22.73 11.12 7.52
C GLY A 77 21.23 11.28 7.68
N PHE A 78 20.80 11.97 8.73
CA PHE A 78 19.41 12.23 9.02
C PHE A 78 18.91 13.45 8.25
N ALA A 79 17.71 13.35 7.69
CA ALA A 79 16.98 14.47 7.14
C ALA A 79 15.50 14.36 7.54
N ALA A 80 14.84 15.48 7.77
CA ALA A 80 13.41 15.54 8.00
C ALA A 80 12.80 16.77 7.36
N LEU A 81 11.57 16.63 6.87
CA LEU A 81 10.79 17.70 6.26
C LEU A 81 9.31 17.56 6.62
N LEU A 82 8.60 18.68 6.57
CA LEU A 82 7.14 18.66 6.62
C LEU A 82 6.60 18.13 5.30
N HIS A 83 5.79 17.08 5.38
CA HIS A 83 5.17 16.45 4.23
C HIS A 83 3.66 16.35 4.43
N ASP A 84 2.91 16.44 3.35
CA ASP A 84 1.46 16.41 3.36
C ASP A 84 1.01 15.05 2.80
N ARG A 85 0.28 14.28 3.62
CA ARG A 85 -0.23 12.97 3.22
C ARG A 85 -1.70 13.07 2.85
N LEU A 86 -2.05 12.59 1.66
CA LEU A 86 -3.44 12.45 1.24
C LEU A 86 -4.11 11.31 2.02
N VAL A 87 -5.16 11.65 2.76
CA VAL A 87 -5.86 10.75 3.70
C VAL A 87 -6.93 9.90 3.02
N ASP A 88 -7.31 10.23 1.78
CA ASP A 88 -8.47 9.63 1.11
C ASP A 88 -8.27 9.34 -0.38
N ASN A 89 -8.96 8.29 -0.84
CA ASN A 89 -8.97 7.85 -2.24
C ASN A 89 -9.65 8.91 -3.13
N GLY A 90 -8.98 9.30 -4.22
CA GLY A 90 -9.62 10.08 -5.29
C GLY A 90 -9.42 11.58 -5.24
N GLY A 91 -8.34 12.07 -4.62
CA GLY A 91 -7.84 13.44 -4.83
C GLY A 91 -8.66 14.56 -4.16
N THR A 92 -9.61 14.23 -3.29
CA THR A 92 -10.45 15.20 -2.56
C THR A 92 -10.33 15.09 -1.03
N GLY A 93 -9.44 14.23 -0.53
CA GLY A 93 -9.24 14.00 0.89
C GLY A 93 -8.54 15.15 1.62
N THR A 94 -8.85 15.30 2.91
CA THR A 94 -8.15 16.22 3.82
C THR A 94 -6.67 15.82 3.90
N SER A 95 -5.75 16.74 3.61
CA SER A 95 -4.32 16.47 3.81
C SER A 95 -3.99 16.47 5.31
N LYS A 96 -3.28 15.45 5.78
CA LYS A 96 -2.72 15.41 7.14
C LYS A 96 -1.25 15.79 7.09
N GLY A 97 -0.88 16.76 7.92
CA GLY A 97 0.52 17.09 8.15
C GLY A 97 1.25 15.92 8.80
N THR A 98 2.34 15.51 8.17
CA THR A 98 3.26 14.47 8.65
C THR A 98 4.68 15.00 8.59
N ALA A 99 5.56 14.44 9.41
CA ALA A 99 6.99 14.61 9.27
C ALA A 99 7.53 13.43 8.47
N ARG A 100 8.05 13.68 7.27
CA ARG A 100 8.82 12.69 6.52
C ARG A 100 10.26 12.79 6.99
N ALA A 101 10.74 11.75 7.66
CA ALA A 101 12.07 11.67 8.23
C ALA A 101 12.81 10.49 7.62
N GLY A 102 14.10 10.65 7.35
CA GLY A 102 14.90 9.62 6.71
C GLY A 102 16.31 9.55 7.27
N PHE A 103 16.88 8.36 7.21
CA PHE A 103 18.22 8.02 7.67
C PHE A 103 18.96 7.30 6.56
N LYS A 104 20.19 7.74 6.27
CA LYS A 104 21.05 7.02 5.33
C LYS A 104 21.42 5.63 5.85
N SER A 105 21.75 5.55 7.14
CA SER A 105 21.90 4.28 7.86
C SER A 105 21.34 4.43 9.26
N ALA A 106 20.69 3.39 9.76
CA ALA A 106 20.15 3.32 11.10
C ALA A 106 20.45 1.97 11.74
N LYS A 107 20.76 2.01 13.02
CA LYS A 107 20.96 0.86 13.91
C LYS A 107 19.90 0.94 14.99
N LEU A 108 19.17 -0.15 15.20
CA LEU A 108 18.14 -0.23 16.22
C LEU A 108 18.46 -1.37 17.18
N ASP A 109 18.28 -1.08 18.47
CA ASP A 109 18.24 -2.07 19.52
C ASP A 109 16.77 -2.34 19.84
N GLY A 110 16.29 -3.54 19.49
CA GLY A 110 14.88 -3.86 19.59
C GLY A 110 13.98 -3.18 18.58
N LEU A 111 13.01 -3.92 18.07
CA LEU A 111 11.90 -3.40 17.30
C LEU A 111 10.61 -4.05 17.78
N CYS A 112 9.63 -3.23 18.12
CA CYS A 112 8.24 -3.64 18.26
C CYS A 112 7.36 -2.71 17.44
N GLY A 113 6.75 -3.25 16.39
CA GLY A 113 5.75 -2.57 15.57
C GLY A 113 4.37 -3.18 15.81
N VAL A 114 3.36 -2.35 16.05
CA VAL A 114 1.96 -2.80 16.16
C VAL A 114 1.04 -1.95 15.30
N VAL A 115 0.17 -2.61 14.56
CA VAL A 115 -0.94 -1.99 13.84
C VAL A 115 -2.25 -2.64 14.27
N HIS A 116 -3.24 -1.80 14.56
CA HIS A 116 -4.57 -2.24 14.93
C HIS A 116 -5.51 -2.14 13.74
N GLU A 117 -6.12 -3.26 13.39
CA GLU A 117 -7.11 -3.36 12.33
C GLU A 117 -8.40 -3.99 12.84
N SER A 118 -9.51 -3.69 12.14
CA SER A 118 -10.80 -4.30 12.44
C SER A 118 -11.23 -5.15 11.26
N ILE A 119 -11.32 -6.46 11.46
CA ILE A 119 -11.71 -7.43 10.43
C ILE A 119 -13.09 -7.96 10.81
N ALA A 120 -14.08 -7.75 9.93
CA ALA A 120 -15.48 -8.14 10.18
C ALA A 120 -16.06 -7.62 11.51
N GLY A 121 -15.66 -6.41 11.92
CA GLY A 121 -16.12 -5.77 13.16
C GLY A 121 -15.43 -6.27 14.44
N LEU A 122 -14.46 -7.18 14.32
CA LEU A 122 -13.66 -7.66 15.44
C LEU A 122 -12.25 -7.03 15.41
N PRO A 123 -11.71 -6.60 16.57
CA PRO A 123 -10.38 -6.02 16.64
C PRO A 123 -9.29 -7.09 16.48
N TYR A 124 -8.28 -6.79 15.68
CA TYR A 124 -7.06 -7.57 15.51
C TYR A 124 -5.85 -6.64 15.58
N THR A 125 -4.72 -7.22 15.97
CA THR A 125 -3.42 -6.56 15.97
C THR A 125 -2.44 -7.37 15.16
N LEU A 126 -1.81 -6.76 14.16
CA LEU A 126 -0.60 -7.31 13.57
C LEU A 126 0.59 -6.77 14.35
N LYS A 127 1.34 -7.68 14.97
CA LYS A 127 2.52 -7.39 15.76
C LYS A 127 3.77 -7.90 15.04
N ILE A 128 4.75 -7.02 14.92
CA ILE A 128 6.06 -7.29 14.33
C ILE A 128 7.09 -7.07 15.43
N THR A 129 7.92 -8.06 15.72
CA THR A 129 9.06 -7.88 16.61
C THR A 129 10.33 -8.39 15.97
N ALA A 130 11.46 -7.75 16.26
CA ALA A 130 12.78 -8.20 15.85
C ALA A 130 13.80 -7.67 16.87
N GLY A 131 14.95 -8.34 16.96
CA GLY A 131 16.07 -7.89 17.78
C GLY A 131 15.70 -7.61 19.23
N GLU A 132 14.73 -8.34 19.82
CA GLU A 132 14.25 -8.24 21.21
C GLU A 132 15.37 -7.87 22.23
N PRO A 133 15.20 -7.02 23.29
CA PRO A 133 14.01 -6.49 23.97
C PRO A 133 13.55 -5.07 23.57
N VAL A 134 12.39 -4.63 24.09
CA VAL A 134 11.73 -3.32 23.83
C VAL A 134 11.08 -2.80 25.13
N ASN A 135 11.88 -2.55 26.15
CA ASN A 135 11.41 -2.13 27.49
C ASN A 135 11.71 -0.66 27.80
N GLY A 136 12.17 0.09 26.81
CA GLY A 136 12.65 1.46 26.92
C GLY A 136 14.08 1.57 27.48
N THR A 137 14.77 0.45 27.68
CA THR A 137 16.13 0.38 28.24
C THR A 137 17.06 -0.29 27.24
N PRO A 138 18.18 0.36 26.84
CA PRO A 138 19.15 -0.27 25.95
C PRO A 138 19.73 -1.54 26.59
N ASP A 139 19.29 -2.69 26.08
CA ASP A 139 19.81 -4.00 26.45
C ASP A 139 20.71 -4.54 25.34
N ALA A 140 21.56 -5.52 25.64
CA ALA A 140 22.38 -6.18 24.62
C ALA A 140 21.49 -7.04 23.72
N THR A 141 20.93 -6.42 22.68
CA THR A 141 20.02 -7.04 21.72
C THR A 141 20.76 -7.45 20.45
N ALA A 142 20.08 -8.23 19.59
CA ALA A 142 20.58 -8.44 18.24
C ALA A 142 20.33 -7.18 17.40
N GLU A 143 21.41 -6.47 17.05
CA GLU A 143 21.38 -5.19 16.32
C GLU A 143 20.63 -5.31 14.98
N ILE A 144 19.59 -4.49 14.81
CA ILE A 144 18.86 -4.32 13.56
C ILE A 144 19.56 -3.24 12.74
N ASN A 145 20.01 -3.58 11.54
CA ASN A 145 20.68 -2.65 10.64
C ASN A 145 19.75 -2.30 9.47
N ALA A 146 19.50 -1.01 9.26
CA ALA A 146 18.72 -0.50 8.14
C ALA A 146 19.51 0.51 7.32
N SER A 147 19.33 0.50 6.00
CA SER A 147 19.92 1.46 5.07
C SER A 147 18.85 2.13 4.23
N ASP A 148 19.00 3.44 4.01
CA ASP A 148 18.03 4.26 3.27
C ASP A 148 16.60 4.07 3.79
N LEU A 149 16.45 4.25 5.10
CA LEU A 149 15.19 4.14 5.82
C LEU A 149 14.49 5.49 5.81
N VAL A 150 13.25 5.53 5.32
CA VAL A 150 12.40 6.72 5.37
C VAL A 150 11.10 6.37 6.08
N LEU A 151 10.61 7.26 6.92
CA LEU A 151 9.36 7.11 7.67
C LEU A 151 8.54 8.39 7.61
N GLU A 152 7.23 8.21 7.56
CA GLU A 152 6.26 9.29 7.67
C GLU A 152 5.56 9.17 9.02
N ALA A 153 5.93 10.04 9.95
CA ALA A 153 5.42 10.03 11.31
C ALA A 153 4.58 11.27 11.63
N THR A 154 3.59 11.10 12.50
CA THR A 154 2.82 12.21 13.08
C THR A 154 3.35 12.63 14.43
N SER A 155 3.95 11.70 15.16
CA SER A 155 4.62 11.97 16.41
C SER A 155 5.82 11.04 16.55
N VAL A 156 6.87 11.57 17.16
CA VAL A 156 8.05 10.84 17.61
C VAL A 156 8.34 11.32 19.02
N ASN A 157 8.33 10.39 19.96
CA ASN A 157 8.66 10.63 21.36
C ASN A 157 9.93 9.84 21.70
N ALA A 158 10.72 10.41 22.60
CA ALA A 158 11.97 9.82 23.06
C ALA A 158 12.22 10.24 24.51
N SER A 159 12.89 9.39 25.28
CA SER A 159 13.36 9.76 26.63
C SER A 159 14.63 10.61 26.58
N ASN A 160 15.50 10.35 25.60
CA ASN A 160 16.69 11.15 25.35
C ASN A 160 16.98 11.19 23.85
N SER A 161 17.48 12.32 23.36
CA SER A 161 17.84 12.51 21.96
C SER A 161 19.06 13.41 21.84
N ASN A 162 20.08 12.95 21.10
CA ASN A 162 21.29 13.71 20.80
C ASN A 162 21.45 13.81 19.29
N PHE A 163 21.64 15.03 18.80
CA PHE A 163 21.89 15.33 17.41
C PHE A 163 23.26 15.99 17.29
N ALA A 164 24.05 15.56 16.31
CA ALA A 164 25.31 16.21 15.95
C ALA A 164 25.31 16.62 14.49
N ASP A 165 26.02 17.72 14.19
CA ASP A 165 26.07 18.37 12.88
C ASP A 165 24.68 18.73 12.34
N MET A 166 23.87 19.35 13.20
CA MET A 166 22.46 19.63 12.94
C MET A 166 22.27 20.99 12.24
N TYR A 167 21.50 21.01 11.15
CA TYR A 167 21.12 22.19 10.38
C TYR A 167 19.60 22.32 10.35
N LEU A 168 19.08 23.37 10.99
CA LEU A 168 17.64 23.69 11.02
C LEU A 168 17.31 24.79 10.02
N GLY A 169 16.12 24.70 9.41
CA GLY A 169 15.60 25.75 8.54
C GLY A 169 16.18 25.72 7.13
N LYS A 170 16.70 24.57 6.70
CA LYS A 170 17.02 24.34 5.29
C LYS A 170 15.71 24.27 4.50
N SER A 171 15.75 24.62 3.22
CA SER A 171 14.61 24.40 2.34
C SER A 171 14.32 22.90 2.24
N ALA A 172 13.06 22.48 2.35
CA ALA A 172 12.68 21.07 2.36
C ALA A 172 13.07 20.32 1.08
N ASP A 173 13.14 20.98 -0.07
CA ASP A 173 13.62 20.41 -1.34
C ASP A 173 15.16 20.27 -1.41
N ASP A 174 15.88 20.92 -0.50
CA ASP A 174 17.34 20.87 -0.42
C ASP A 174 17.86 19.88 0.63
N VAL A 175 16.99 19.25 1.44
CA VAL A 175 17.43 18.33 2.49
C VAL A 175 17.91 16.97 1.94
N LYS A 176 18.90 16.38 2.61
CA LYS A 176 19.66 15.22 2.17
C LYS A 176 19.95 14.28 3.33
N MET A 177 19.67 13.01 3.12
CA MET A 177 20.15 11.89 3.92
C MET A 177 21.60 11.58 3.53
N GLY A 178 22.54 12.31 4.13
CA GLY A 178 23.95 12.26 3.72
C GLY A 178 24.14 12.82 2.31
N ALA A 179 24.49 11.98 1.34
CA ALA A 179 24.63 12.40 -0.06
C ALA A 179 23.32 12.26 -0.88
N THR A 180 22.30 11.61 -0.33
CA THR A 180 21.06 11.27 -1.05
C THR A 180 19.96 12.29 -0.71
N PRO A 181 19.31 12.95 -1.68
CA PRO A 181 18.17 13.83 -1.42
C PRO A 181 17.02 13.11 -0.69
N LEU A 182 16.33 13.80 0.22
CA LEU A 182 15.07 13.33 0.77
C LEU A 182 13.92 13.89 -0.08
N GLU A 183 13.28 13.02 -0.86
CA GLU A 183 12.19 13.39 -1.77
C GLU A 183 10.94 13.95 -1.03
N GLY A 184 10.04 14.60 -1.78
CA GLY A 184 8.76 15.08 -1.24
C GLY A 184 8.85 16.40 -0.49
N GLY A 185 9.98 17.09 -0.55
CA GLY A 185 10.16 18.45 -0.06
C GLY A 185 9.53 19.50 -0.96
N THR A 186 8.83 20.45 -0.36
CA THR A 186 8.32 21.64 -1.07
C THR A 186 9.31 22.79 -0.92
N PRO A 187 9.71 23.49 -2.00
CA PRO A 187 10.60 24.63 -1.90
C PRO A 187 10.11 25.71 -0.92
N GLY A 188 11.00 26.17 -0.05
CA GLY A 188 10.71 27.17 0.99
C GLY A 188 10.09 26.62 2.28
N ASN A 189 9.66 25.35 2.31
CA ASN A 189 9.18 24.73 3.54
C ASN A 189 10.34 24.35 4.47
N PHE A 190 10.00 24.13 5.75
CA PHE A 190 10.97 23.76 6.76
C PHE A 190 11.58 22.37 6.49
N GLY A 191 12.91 22.34 6.47
CA GLY A 191 13.73 21.14 6.46
C GLY A 191 14.77 21.17 7.59
N LEU A 192 15.14 19.97 8.02
CA LEU A 192 16.11 19.68 9.06
C LEU A 192 17.07 18.61 8.54
N GLU A 193 18.36 18.77 8.79
CA GLU A 193 19.38 17.76 8.55
C GLU A 193 20.23 17.56 9.81
N ALA A 194 20.76 16.36 10.02
CA ALA A 194 21.77 16.10 11.02
C ALA A 194 22.76 15.02 10.53
N GLY A 195 24.03 15.16 10.91
CA GLY A 195 25.06 14.17 10.59
C GLY A 195 24.82 12.85 11.33
N THR A 196 24.61 12.92 12.64
CA THR A 196 24.29 11.74 13.47
C THR A 196 23.17 12.04 14.46
N VAL A 197 22.38 11.01 14.76
CA VAL A 197 21.23 11.08 15.64
C VAL A 197 21.23 9.86 16.55
N LYS A 198 21.15 10.07 17.85
CA LYS A 198 20.99 9.00 18.83
C LYS A 198 19.75 9.24 19.67
N ILE A 199 18.83 8.29 19.65
CA ILE A 199 17.55 8.34 20.34
C ILE A 199 17.46 7.14 21.28
N THR A 200 17.00 7.37 22.50
CA THR A 200 16.75 6.32 23.50
C THR A 200 15.26 6.29 23.84
N ASN A 201 14.70 5.09 23.94
CA ASN A 201 13.29 4.81 24.18
C ASN A 201 12.40 5.53 23.16
N LEU A 202 12.57 5.14 21.89
CA LEU A 202 11.83 5.67 20.76
C LEU A 202 10.39 5.14 20.78
N ASP A 203 9.42 6.04 20.68
CA ASP A 203 8.00 5.74 20.45
C ASP A 203 7.47 6.65 19.33
N ALA A 204 7.24 6.06 18.16
CA ALA A 204 6.79 6.78 16.97
C ALA A 204 5.43 6.28 16.49
N SER A 205 4.59 7.21 16.05
CA SER A 205 3.33 6.94 15.37
C SER A 205 3.49 7.26 13.88
N ALA A 206 3.61 6.22 13.06
CA ALA A 206 3.91 6.32 11.63
C ALA A 206 2.78 5.79 10.74
N TYR A 207 2.68 6.32 9.53
CA TYR A 207 1.77 5.81 8.49
C TYR A 207 2.48 5.03 7.40
N THR A 208 3.74 5.38 7.15
CA THR A 208 4.55 4.76 6.11
C THR A 208 5.96 4.54 6.66
N VAL A 209 6.51 3.37 6.38
CA VAL A 209 7.94 3.11 6.48
C VAL A 209 8.36 2.60 5.11
N GLU A 210 9.22 3.36 4.45
CA GLU A 210 9.81 3.05 3.16
C GLU A 210 11.25 2.60 3.37
N LEU A 211 11.56 1.40 2.90
CA LEU A 211 12.90 0.86 2.87
C LEU A 211 13.37 0.88 1.42
N ILE A 212 14.13 1.92 1.06
CA ILE A 212 14.70 2.05 -0.28
C ILE A 212 15.91 1.09 -0.42
N GLY A 213 16.63 0.89 0.69
CA GLY A 213 17.75 -0.04 0.77
C GLY A 213 17.36 -1.39 1.36
N SER A 214 18.00 -1.77 2.46
CA SER A 214 17.86 -3.08 3.10
C SER A 214 17.65 -2.94 4.60
N ILE A 215 16.96 -3.92 5.20
CA ILE A 215 16.84 -4.04 6.65
C ILE A 215 17.15 -5.48 7.08
N GLY A 216 18.04 -5.62 8.05
CA GLY A 216 18.31 -6.89 8.73
C GLY A 216 17.49 -6.99 10.00
N LEU A 217 16.52 -7.91 10.03
CA LEU A 217 15.63 -8.13 11.17
C LEU A 217 15.98 -9.47 11.86
N PRO A 218 17.01 -9.52 12.73
CA PRO A 218 17.33 -10.72 13.50
C PRO A 218 16.14 -11.12 14.38
N GLY A 219 15.83 -12.42 14.43
CA GLY A 219 14.73 -12.92 15.25
C GLY A 219 13.35 -12.38 14.86
N LEU A 220 13.14 -12.01 13.59
CA LEU A 220 11.86 -11.52 13.10
C LEU A 220 10.71 -12.45 13.49
N ASN A 221 9.73 -11.91 14.20
CA ASN A 221 8.48 -12.56 14.55
C ASN A 221 7.31 -11.70 14.06
N LEU A 222 6.45 -12.31 13.24
CA LEU A 222 5.23 -11.71 12.73
C LEU A 222 4.05 -12.50 13.26
N THR A 223 3.22 -11.86 14.08
CA THR A 223 2.07 -12.50 14.71
C THR A 223 0.81 -11.66 14.53
N ILE A 224 -0.31 -12.34 14.21
CA ILE A 224 -1.64 -11.76 14.23
C ILE A 224 -2.32 -12.16 15.54
N LEU A 225 -2.71 -11.17 16.33
CA LEU A 225 -3.30 -11.35 17.65
C LEU A 225 -4.74 -10.84 17.64
N PRO A 226 -5.70 -11.54 18.27
CA PRO A 226 -7.03 -10.99 18.50
C PRO A 226 -6.96 -9.86 19.54
N GLY A 227 -7.78 -8.82 19.36
CA GLY A 227 -7.84 -7.67 20.26
C GLY A 227 -6.85 -6.54 19.93
N THR A 228 -6.71 -5.60 20.86
CA THR A 228 -5.77 -4.46 20.80
C THR A 228 -4.57 -4.75 21.68
N VAL A 229 -3.48 -5.23 21.08
CA VAL A 229 -2.24 -5.58 21.78
C VAL A 229 -1.19 -4.50 21.56
N THR A 230 -0.56 -4.03 22.62
CA THR A 230 0.51 -3.03 22.52
C THR A 230 1.89 -3.68 22.49
N CYS A 231 2.87 -2.86 22.11
CA CYS A 231 4.20 -2.91 22.71
C CYS A 231 4.02 -2.35 24.14
#